data_AF-A0A351C9A8-F1
#
_entry.id   AF-A0A351C9A8-F1
#
_cell.length_a   1.000
_cell.length_b   1.000
_cell.length_c   1.000
_cell.angle_alpha   90.00
_cell.angle_beta   90.00
_cell.angle_gamma   90.00
#
_symmetry.space_group_name_H-M   'P 1'
#
loop_
_entity.id
_entity.type
_entity.pdbx_description
1 polymer ?
#
loop_
_entity_poly.entity_id
_entity_poly.type
_entity_poly.pdbx_seq_one_letter_code
_entity_poly.pdbx_strand_id
1 'polypeptide(L)' 'MKRRARFYLILVLSVFIAFVLIDSLGAFDSKSWFEVPHGNHSHYLPKDCDPALAVGDAPTTKPRADQEIDCQGQIVPIQ' A
#
# COMPACT_ATOMS: atom_id res chain seq x y z
N MET A 1 -23.27 7.92 -31.24
CA MET A 1 -23.50 6.83 -30.27
C MET A 1 -24.91 6.91 -29.70
N LYS A 2 -25.66 5.79 -29.69
CA LYS A 2 -27.01 5.73 -29.08
C LYS A 2 -26.93 6.19 -27.62
N ARG A 3 -27.87 7.03 -27.13
CA ARG A 3 -27.85 7.59 -25.75
C ARG A 3 -27.58 6.54 -24.67
N ARG A 4 -28.15 5.34 -24.83
CA ARG A 4 -27.93 4.18 -23.95
C ARG A 4 -26.46 3.73 -23.88
N ALA A 5 -25.77 3.69 -25.02
CA ALA A 5 -24.35 3.31 -25.07
C ALA A 5 -23.45 4.32 -24.36
N ARG A 6 -23.77 5.62 -24.47
CA ARG A 6 -23.06 6.67 -23.70
C ARG A 6 -23.28 6.52 -22.20
N PHE A 7 -24.51 6.22 -21.78
CA PHE A 7 -24.82 5.98 -20.36
C PHE A 7 -24.04 4.79 -19.79
N TYR A 8 -24.05 3.64 -20.47
CA TYR A 8 -23.27 2.48 -20.03
C TYR A 8 -21.77 2.75 -20.00
N LEU A 9 -21.24 3.49 -20.99
CA LEU A 9 -19.83 3.88 -21.00
C LEU A 9 -19.48 4.72 -19.77
N ILE A 10 -20.28 5.74 -19.45
CA ILE A 10 -20.07 6.60 -18.28
C ILE A 10 -20.15 5.77 -17.00
N LEU A 11 -21.16 4.92 -16.86
CA LEU A 11 -21.32 4.05 -15.68
C LEU A 11 -20.07 3.18 -15.46
N VAL A 12 -19.61 2.49 -16.51
CA VAL A 12 -18.42 1.62 -16.42
C VAL A 12 -17.18 2.44 -16.07
N LEU A 13 -17.00 3.60 -16.69
CA LEU A 13 -15.86 4.48 -16.41
C LEU A 13 -15.89 4.98 -14.97
N SER A 14 -17.06 5.37 -14.45
CA SER A 14 -17.22 5.81 -13.06
C SER A 14 -16.90 4.70 -12.06
N VAL A 15 -17.39 3.47 -12.30
CA VAL A 15 -17.06 2.31 -11.45
C VAL A 15 -15.57 2.00 -11.51
N PHE A 16 -14.97 2.02 -12.69
CA PHE A 16 -13.54 1.80 -12.87
C PHE A 16 -12.70 2.85 -12.13
N ILE A 17 -13.03 4.14 -12.26
CA ILE A 17 -12.32 5.22 -11.55
C ILE A 17 -12.46 5.04 -10.04
N ALA A 18 -13.65 4.74 -9.52
CA ALA A 18 -13.86 4.49 -8.11
C ALA A 18 -13.00 3.32 -7.61
N PHE A 19 -12.94 2.22 -8.37
CA PHE A 19 -12.10 1.07 -8.05
C PHE A 19 -10.61 1.41 -7.99
N VAL A 20 -10.11 2.14 -9.00
CA VAL A 20 -8.70 2.60 -9.03
C VAL A 20 -8.38 3.49 -7.83
N LEU A 21 -9.28 4.39 -7.44
CA LEU A 21 -9.07 5.26 -6.28
C LEU A 21 -9.01 4.46 -4.97
N ILE A 22 -9.92 3.51 -4.78
CA ILE A 22 -9.93 2.63 -3.59
C ILE A 22 -8.62 1.82 -3.49
N ASP A 23 -8.18 1.24 -4.60
CA ASP A 23 -6.94 0.48 -4.67
C ASP A 23 -5.70 1.37 -4.41
N SER A 24 -5.67 2.59 -4.96
CA SER A 24 -4.57 3.55 -4.75
C SER A 24 -4.40 4.00 -3.29
N LEU A 25 -5.48 3.92 -2.49
CA LEU A 25 -5.45 4.18 -1.05
C LEU A 25 -5.00 2.95 -0.24
N GLY A 26 -4.64 1.85 -0.89
CA GLY A 26 -4.17 0.63 -0.25
C GLY A 26 -5.28 -0.20 0.40
N ALA A 27 -6.56 0.03 0.07
CA ALA A 27 -7.68 -0.71 0.67
C ALA A 27 -7.63 -2.22 0.40
N PHE A 28 -6.90 -2.64 -0.63
CA PHE A 28 -6.66 -4.05 -0.95
C PHE A 28 -5.21 -4.50 -0.69
N ASP A 29 -4.36 -3.64 -0.11
CA ASP A 29 -2.97 -3.98 0.19
C ASP A 29 -2.85 -4.69 1.54
N SER A 30 -2.70 -6.01 1.48
CA SER A 30 -2.62 -6.91 2.64
C SER A 30 -1.29 -6.87 3.38
N LYS A 31 -0.27 -6.15 2.88
CA LYS A 31 1.02 -6.03 3.56
C LYS A 31 0.89 -5.21 4.84
N SER A 32 1.58 -5.60 5.91
CA SER A 32 1.66 -4.83 7.17
C SER A 32 2.71 -3.72 7.14
N TRP A 33 3.31 -3.45 5.98
CA TRP A 33 4.34 -2.43 5.80
C TRP A 33 4.15 -1.58 4.53
N PHE A 34 4.74 -0.39 4.53
CA PHE A 34 4.87 0.53 3.38
C PHE A 34 6.31 0.55 2.88
N GLU A 35 6.50 0.66 1.56
CA GLU A 35 7.80 0.96 0.97
C GLU A 35 7.95 2.47 0.77
N VAL A 36 8.99 3.05 1.36
CA VAL A 36 9.31 4.48 1.25
C VAL A 36 10.65 4.63 0.51
N PRO A 37 10.62 4.99 -0.78
CA PRO A 37 11.84 5.25 -1.53
C PRO A 37 12.51 6.54 -1.04
N HIS A 38 13.82 6.49 -0.78
CA HIS A 38 14.61 7.62 -0.33
C HIS A 38 16.00 7.59 -0.99
N GLY A 39 16.21 8.48 -1.95
CA GLY A 39 17.46 8.54 -2.72
C GLY A 39 17.64 7.31 -3.61
N ASN A 40 18.60 6.45 -3.28
CA ASN A 40 18.98 5.27 -4.07
C ASN A 40 18.56 3.93 -3.42
N HIS A 41 17.82 3.96 -2.31
CA HIS A 41 17.32 2.78 -1.63
C HIS A 41 15.89 3.03 -1.12
N SER A 42 15.25 1.97 -0.62
CA SER A 42 13.94 2.05 0.01
C SER A 42 14.05 1.65 1.48
N HIS A 43 13.22 2.25 2.31
CA HIS A 43 12.95 1.80 3.67
C HIS A 43 11.58 1.13 3.73
N TYR A 44 11.43 0.12 4.57
CA TYR A 44 10.18 -0.59 4.76
C TYR A 44 9.62 -0.28 6.16
N LEU A 45 8.49 0.42 6.24
CA LEU A 45 7.93 0.90 7.51
C LEU A 45 6.68 0.11 7.91
N PRO A 46 6.47 -0.19 9.19
CA PRO A 46 5.20 -0.76 9.66
C PRO A 46 4.04 0.24 9.52
N LYS A 47 2.82 -0.25 9.22
CA LYS A 47 1.63 0.61 9.02
C LYS A 47 1.01 1.11 10.33
N ASP A 48 1.01 0.29 11.37
CA ASP A 48 0.10 0.44 12.53
C ASP A 48 0.83 0.76 13.85
N CYS A 49 1.93 1.51 13.80
CA CYS A 49 2.69 1.89 14.99
C CYS A 49 2.31 3.28 15.52
N ASP A 50 2.11 3.35 16.83
CA ASP A 50 1.95 4.61 17.57
C ASP A 50 2.91 4.64 18.77
N PRO A 51 3.96 5.48 18.77
CA PRO A 51 4.30 6.43 17.72
C PRO A 51 4.79 5.75 16.43
N ALA A 52 4.65 6.46 15.31
CA ALA A 52 5.18 5.99 14.03
C ALA A 52 6.70 5.83 14.08
N LEU A 53 7.21 4.73 13.51
CA LEU A 53 8.65 4.48 13.37
C LEU A 53 9.26 5.53 12.43
N ALA A 54 10.38 6.13 12.84
CA ALA A 54 11.09 7.06 11.95
C ALA A 54 11.66 6.31 10.74
N VAL A 55 11.58 6.93 9.55
CA VAL A 55 12.05 6.31 8.30
C VAL A 55 13.52 5.86 8.39
N GLY A 56 14.37 6.62 9.09
CA GLY A 56 15.78 6.28 9.26
C GLY A 56 16.04 5.05 10.13
N ASP A 57 15.09 4.66 10.98
CA ASP A 57 15.18 3.48 11.85
C ASP A 57 14.59 2.22 11.19
N ALA A 58 13.91 2.39 10.06
CA ALA A 58 13.30 1.30 9.31
C ALA A 58 14.34 0.54 8.47
N PRO A 59 14.20 -0.79 8.32
CA PRO A 59 15.14 -1.61 7.55
C PRO A 59 15.05 -1.28 6.06
N THR A 60 16.17 -1.43 5.36
CA THR A 60 16.25 -1.33 3.89
C THR A 60 16.13 -2.69 3.20
N THR A 61 15.98 -3.76 3.98
CA THR A 61 15.74 -5.12 3.48
C THR A 61 14.24 -5.37 3.42
N LYS A 62 13.77 -5.80 2.25
CA LYS A 62 12.36 -6.13 2.04
C LYS A 62 11.96 -7.37 2.86
N PRO A 63 10.87 -7.32 3.64
CA PRO A 63 10.33 -8.51 4.30
C PRO A 63 9.91 -9.57 3.29
N ARG A 64 10.11 -10.84 3.64
CA ARG A 64 9.54 -11.96 2.90
C ARG A 64 8.03 -12.02 3.09
N ALA A 65 7.37 -12.89 2.32
CA ALA A 65 5.93 -13.10 2.40
C ALA A 65 5.45 -13.63 3.77
N ASP A 66 6.35 -14.30 4.52
CA ASP A 66 6.12 -14.84 5.87
C ASP A 66 6.61 -13.91 6.99
N GLN A 67 6.96 -12.66 6.66
CA GLN A 67 7.57 -11.71 7.57
C GLN A 67 6.87 -10.35 7.56
N GLU A 68 6.97 -9.66 8.68
CA GLU A 68 6.54 -8.30 8.88
C GLU A 68 7.65 -7.46 9.53
N ILE A 69 7.38 -6.18 9.73
CA ILE A 69 8.26 -5.25 10.42
C ILE A 69 7.54 -4.82 11.69
N ASP A 70 8.17 -5.00 12.84
CA ASP A 70 7.61 -4.53 14.10
C ASP A 70 7.83 -3.01 14.29
N CYS A 71 7.23 -2.45 15.34
CA CYS A 71 7.37 -1.03 15.66
C CYS A 71 8.78 -0.63 16.14
N GLN A 72 9.72 -1.58 16.22
CA GLN A 72 11.13 -1.38 16.54
C GLN A 72 12.02 -1.50 15.30
N GLY A 73 11.42 -1.62 14.10
CA GLY A 73 12.15 -1.73 12.84
C GLY A 73 12.79 -3.10 12.61
N GLN A 74 12.39 -4.13 13.35
CA GLN A 74 12.91 -5.49 13.17
C GLN A 74 12.03 -6.29 12.23
N ILE A 75 12.66 -7.10 11.37
CA ILE A 75 11.94 -8.05 10.53
C ILE A 75 11.65 -9.30 11.34
N VAL A 76 10.37 -9.57 11.60
CA VAL A 76 9.90 -10.68 12.43
C VAL A 76 8.96 -11.60 11.64
N PRO A 77 8.82 -12.88 11.98
CA PRO A 77 7.81 -13.75 11.38
C PRO A 77 6.39 -13.24 11.66
N ILE A 78 5.48 -13.36 10.69
CA ILE A 78 4.05 -13.10 10.91
C ILE A 78 3.52 -14.16 11.88
N GLN A 79 2.83 -13.74 12.93
CA GLN A 79 2.19 -14.63 13.92
C GLN A 79 0.85 -15.19 13.44
#